data_AF-A0A969K1H5-F1
#
_entry.id   AF-A0A969K1H5-F1
#
_cell.length_a   1.000
_cell.length_b   1.000
_cell.length_c   1.000
_cell.angle_alpha   90.00
_cell.angle_beta   90.00
_cell.angle_gamma   90.00
#
_symmetry.space_group_name_H-M   'P 1'
#
loop_
_entity.id
_entity.type
_entity.pdbx_description
1 polymer ?
#
loop_
_entity_poly.entity_id
_entity_poly.type
_entity_poly.pdbx_seq_one_letter_code
_entity_poly.pdbx_strand_id
1 'polypeptide(L)'
;MHFSPDGQWLSVGLMVFDLETLLGQGTAVSPLLLSGHTNRIESVRFSPISEYMLTTSTGQSSGGQQFQIKALLWHTLSPDLQAASLPHRDYSDNNASITVWDGAFSADGRWLATVSSASGATITIWPLEVDEIIRQGCQAVGRSFSEAEWQRYFPNEPYRQTCP
;
A
#
# COMPACT_ATOMS: atom_id res chain seq x y z
N MET A 1 9.17 5.87 -14.82
CA MET A 1 10.38 6.25 -14.07
C MET A 1 9.99 7.37 -13.13
N HIS A 2 10.33 7.28 -11.84
CA HIS A 2 9.94 8.28 -10.84
C HIS A 2 11.00 8.36 -9.76
N PHE A 3 11.43 9.57 -9.40
CA PHE A 3 12.26 9.84 -8.22
C PHE A 3 11.39 10.01 -6.98
N SER A 4 11.87 9.59 -5.82
CA SER A 4 11.28 10.02 -4.55
C SER A 4 11.59 11.51 -4.31
N PRO A 5 10.72 12.26 -3.62
CA PRO A 5 10.92 13.69 -3.35
C PRO A 5 12.23 14.05 -2.62
N ASP A 6 12.68 13.20 -1.71
CA ASP A 6 13.97 13.31 -1.01
C ASP A 6 15.19 12.96 -1.87
N GLY A 7 14.99 12.46 -3.09
CA GLY A 7 16.06 12.08 -4.00
C GLY A 7 16.82 10.81 -3.60
N GLN A 8 16.33 10.06 -2.61
CA GLN A 8 16.96 8.81 -2.16
C GLN A 8 16.66 7.64 -3.10
N TRP A 9 15.47 7.60 -3.72
CA TRP A 9 15.00 6.46 -4.49
C TRP A 9 14.66 6.82 -5.93
N LEU A 10 14.91 5.88 -6.83
CA LEU A 10 14.47 5.91 -8.23
C LEU A 10 13.74 4.62 -8.57
N SER A 11 12.51 4.74 -9.07
CA SER A 11 11.80 3.62 -9.70
C SER A 11 11.98 3.63 -11.21
N VAL A 12 12.32 2.48 -11.78
CA VAL A 12 12.38 2.24 -13.24
C VAL A 12 11.65 0.94 -13.55
N GLY A 13 10.40 1.04 -14.02
CA GLY A 13 9.55 -0.13 -14.20
C GLY A 13 9.25 -0.80 -12.86
N LEU A 14 9.61 -2.07 -12.71
CA LEU A 14 9.43 -2.85 -11.48
C LEU A 14 10.60 -2.75 -10.50
N MET A 15 11.68 -2.07 -10.89
CA MET A 15 12.91 -1.98 -10.13
C MET A 15 12.95 -0.68 -9.35
N VAL A 16 13.38 -0.75 -8.10
CA VAL A 16 13.68 0.41 -7.26
C VAL A 16 15.17 0.44 -6.97
N PHE A 17 15.77 1.61 -7.11
CA PHE A 17 17.19 1.85 -6.90
C PHE A 17 17.35 2.86 -5.78
N ASP A 18 18.21 2.55 -4.81
CA ASP A 18 18.76 3.55 -3.91
C ASP A 18 19.84 4.35 -4.67
N LEU A 19 19.64 5.66 -4.73
CA LEU A 19 20.48 6.58 -5.48
C LEU A 19 21.79 6.92 -4.76
N GLU A 20 21.84 6.88 -3.42
CA GLU A 20 23.10 7.09 -2.71
C GLU A 20 24.09 5.98 -3.02
N THR A 21 23.63 4.72 -2.96
CA THR A 21 24.45 3.57 -3.35
C THR A 21 24.79 3.60 -4.84
N LEU A 22 23.82 3.92 -5.72
CA LEU A 22 24.04 3.98 -7.16
C LEU A 22 25.11 5.01 -7.55
N LEU A 23 25.05 6.21 -6.97
CA LEU A 23 25.97 7.30 -7.29
C LEU A 23 27.32 7.17 -6.56
N GLY A 24 27.33 6.58 -5.36
CA GLY A 24 28.55 6.42 -4.55
C GLY A 24 29.46 5.26 -5.00
N GLN A 25 28.92 4.19 -5.59
CA GLN A 25 29.69 2.98 -5.90
C GLN A 25 30.29 2.93 -7.31
N GLY A 26 29.92 3.85 -8.23
CA GLY A 26 30.46 3.92 -9.60
C GLY A 26 30.29 2.63 -10.44
N THR A 27 29.52 1.67 -9.94
CA THR A 27 29.29 0.34 -10.51
C THR A 27 27.81 0.01 -10.43
N ALA A 28 27.37 -0.95 -11.25
CA ALA A 28 25.96 -1.34 -11.34
C ALA A 28 25.47 -1.90 -9.99
N VAL A 29 24.66 -1.11 -9.28
CA VAL A 29 23.97 -1.55 -8.06
C VAL A 29 22.81 -2.46 -8.45
N SER A 30 22.67 -3.57 -7.74
CA SER A 30 21.53 -4.46 -7.95
C SER A 30 20.24 -3.76 -7.51
N PRO A 31 19.21 -3.69 -8.38
CA PRO A 31 17.94 -3.11 -7.99
C PRO A 31 17.30 -3.91 -6.87
N LEU A 32 16.57 -3.21 -6.00
CA LEU A 32 15.66 -3.86 -5.08
C LEU A 32 14.42 -4.31 -5.85
N LEU A 33 14.16 -5.62 -5.81
CA LEU A 33 12.99 -6.23 -6.46
C LEU A 33 11.82 -6.22 -5.49
N LEU A 34 10.76 -5.49 -5.84
CA LEU A 34 9.53 -5.43 -5.07
C LEU A 34 8.69 -6.71 -5.29
N SER A 35 8.78 -7.66 -4.36
CA SER A 35 8.01 -8.91 -4.43
C SER A 35 6.61 -8.75 -3.85
N GLY A 36 5.56 -9.15 -4.58
CA GLY A 36 4.20 -9.21 -4.04
C GLY A 36 3.10 -9.07 -5.09
N HIS A 37 3.37 -8.32 -6.16
CA HIS A 37 2.52 -8.29 -7.35
C HIS A 37 2.72 -9.56 -8.17
N THR A 38 1.63 -10.18 -8.59
CA THR A 38 1.64 -11.33 -9.52
C THR A 38 1.26 -10.93 -10.95
N ASN A 39 0.83 -9.68 -11.14
CA ASN A 39 0.38 -9.13 -12.40
C ASN A 39 1.25 -7.94 -12.81
N ARG A 40 0.94 -7.36 -13.99
CA ARG A 40 1.59 -6.15 -14.48
C ARG A 40 1.37 -5.00 -13.49
N ILE A 41 2.47 -4.38 -13.06
CA ILE A 41 2.43 -3.10 -12.32
C ILE A 41 2.19 -1.97 -13.30
N GLU A 42 1.33 -1.04 -12.94
CA GLU A 42 0.86 0.03 -13.82
C GLU A 42 1.23 1.41 -13.33
N SER A 43 1.23 1.63 -12.02
CA SER A 43 1.74 2.86 -11.46
C SER A 43 2.66 2.62 -10.27
N VAL A 44 3.64 3.52 -10.16
CA VAL A 44 4.49 3.68 -8.99
C VAL A 44 4.43 5.16 -8.60
N ARG A 45 4.10 5.42 -7.33
CA ARG A 45 3.94 6.77 -6.78
C ARG A 45 4.68 6.85 -5.45
N PHE A 46 5.58 7.81 -5.31
CA PHE A 46 6.13 8.15 -4.01
C PHE A 46 5.20 9.12 -3.28
N SER A 47 5.14 8.98 -1.96
CA SER A 47 4.51 9.97 -1.10
C SER A 47 5.31 11.28 -1.10
N PRO A 48 4.66 12.45 -0.94
CA PRO A 48 5.34 13.75 -0.89
C PRO A 48 6.39 13.86 0.23
N ILE A 49 6.19 13.10 1.31
CA ILE A 49 7.10 13.04 2.47
C ILE A 49 8.15 11.93 2.35
N SER A 50 8.21 11.24 1.21
CA SER A 50 9.12 10.12 0.92
C SER A 50 9.01 8.87 1.80
N GLU A 51 8.18 8.83 2.85
CA GLU A 51 8.06 7.67 3.77
C GLU A 51 7.35 6.45 3.16
N TYR A 52 6.47 6.69 2.18
CA TYR A 52 5.73 5.65 1.50
C TYR A 52 5.93 5.67 -0.01
N MET A 53 5.77 4.50 -0.60
CA MET A 53 5.60 4.30 -2.04
C MET A 53 4.37 3.43 -2.27
N LEU A 54 3.56 3.78 -3.26
CA LEU A 54 2.44 2.96 -3.73
C LEU A 54 2.82 2.31 -5.05
N THR A 55 2.54 1.01 -5.18
CA THR A 55 2.53 0.33 -6.47
C THR A 55 1.19 -0.34 -6.72
N THR A 56 0.62 -0.13 -7.91
CA THR A 56 -0.69 -0.68 -8.31
C THR A 56 -0.51 -1.68 -9.44
N SER A 57 -1.30 -2.76 -9.43
CA SER A 57 -1.34 -3.72 -10.53
C SER A 57 -2.71 -3.75 -11.19
N THR A 58 -2.73 -4.24 -12.43
CA THR A 58 -3.94 -4.47 -13.20
C THR A 58 -4.00 -5.92 -13.62
N GLY A 59 -5.21 -6.44 -13.81
CA GLY A 59 -5.45 -7.79 -14.28
C GLY A 59 -6.77 -7.85 -15.02
N GLN A 60 -6.82 -8.60 -16.11
CA GLN A 60 -8.06 -8.86 -16.84
C GLN A 60 -8.43 -10.32 -16.67
N SER A 61 -9.53 -10.59 -15.97
CA SER A 61 -10.11 -11.94 -15.93
C SER A 61 -10.53 -12.32 -17.35
N SER A 62 -9.69 -13.07 -18.04
CA SER A 62 -9.97 -13.64 -19.37
C SER A 62 -9.80 -15.15 -19.29
N GLY A 63 -10.78 -15.89 -19.82
CA GLY A 63 -10.74 -17.35 -19.87
C GLY A 63 -10.91 -18.06 -18.50
N GLY A 64 -11.57 -17.44 -17.52
CA GLY A 64 -11.83 -18.05 -16.22
C GLY A 64 -10.64 -18.04 -15.24
N GLN A 65 -9.52 -17.41 -15.61
CA GLN A 65 -8.40 -17.18 -14.70
C GLN A 65 -8.68 -15.97 -13.80
N GLN A 66 -8.63 -16.16 -12.48
CA GLN A 66 -8.72 -15.06 -11.53
C GLN A 66 -7.34 -14.41 -11.36
N PHE A 67 -7.28 -13.10 -11.60
CA PHE A 67 -6.08 -12.30 -11.37
C PHE A 67 -6.16 -11.62 -10.01
N GLN A 68 -5.16 -11.81 -9.15
CA GLN A 68 -5.08 -11.09 -7.87
C GLN A 68 -4.55 -9.68 -8.10
N ILE A 69 -5.44 -8.71 -8.21
CA ILE A 69 -5.08 -7.30 -8.31
C ILE A 69 -4.74 -6.77 -6.93
N LYS A 70 -3.61 -6.08 -6.83
CA LYS A 70 -3.10 -5.55 -5.58
C LYS A 70 -2.73 -4.08 -5.75
N ALA A 71 -3.00 -3.31 -4.71
CA ALA A 71 -2.27 -2.08 -4.43
C ALA A 71 -1.41 -2.35 -3.20
N LEU A 72 -0.09 -2.20 -3.37
CA LEU A 72 0.89 -2.44 -2.33
C LEU A 72 1.47 -1.11 -1.87
N LEU A 73 1.39 -0.85 -0.58
CA LEU A 73 1.99 0.29 0.08
C LEU A 73 3.30 -0.15 0.74
N TRP A 74 4.41 0.42 0.29
CA TRP A 74 5.77 0.09 0.72
C TRP A 74 6.28 1.18 1.64
N HIS A 75 6.89 0.80 2.76
CA HIS A 75 7.55 1.74 3.65
C HIS A 75 9.01 1.93 3.24
N THR A 76 9.36 3.11 2.75
CA THR A 76 10.67 3.39 2.12
C THR A 76 11.83 3.38 3.12
N LEU A 77 11.54 3.67 4.39
CA LEU A 77 12.52 3.64 5.48
C LEU A 77 12.75 2.22 6.02
N SER A 78 11.94 1.23 5.60
CA SER A 78 12.18 -0.16 6.01
C SER A 78 13.31 -0.77 5.16
N PRO A 79 14.33 -1.40 5.77
CA PRO A 79 15.47 -1.96 5.03
C PRO A 79 15.08 -3.02 3.98
N ASP A 80 13.93 -3.66 4.17
CA ASP A 80 13.37 -4.71 3.33
C ASP A 80 12.20 -4.25 2.46
N LEU A 81 11.83 -2.96 2.51
CA LEU A 81 10.62 -2.41 1.89
C LEU A 81 9.39 -3.31 2.14
N GLN A 82 8.96 -3.40 3.40
CA GLN A 82 7.75 -4.17 3.68
C GLN A 82 6.53 -3.55 3.00
N ALA A 83 5.75 -4.41 2.33
CA ALA A 83 4.52 -4.05 1.67
C ALA A 83 3.30 -4.41 2.51
N ALA A 84 2.43 -3.45 2.75
CA ALA A 84 1.06 -3.69 3.16
C ALA A 84 0.16 -3.79 1.92
N SER A 85 -0.67 -4.84 1.84
CA SER A 85 -1.71 -4.92 0.82
C SER A 85 -2.88 -4.05 1.24
N LEU A 86 -3.26 -3.09 0.39
CA LEU A 86 -4.46 -2.28 0.60
C LEU A 86 -5.66 -3.10 0.11
N PRO A 87 -6.59 -3.49 1.01
CA PRO A 87 -7.72 -4.30 0.60
C PRO A 87 -8.65 -3.50 -0.30
N HIS A 88 -8.89 -3.98 -1.52
CA HIS A 88 -9.94 -3.47 -2.37
C HIS A 88 -11.16 -4.37 -2.26
N ARG A 89 -12.34 -3.80 -2.51
CA ARG A 89 -13.55 -4.59 -2.54
C ARG A 89 -13.48 -5.50 -3.76
N ASP A 90 -13.12 -6.76 -3.53
CA ASP A 90 -13.15 -7.79 -4.55
C ASP A 90 -14.62 -8.05 -4.91
N TYR A 91 -15.04 -7.48 -6.04
CA TYR A 91 -16.32 -7.84 -6.62
C TYR A 91 -16.15 -9.21 -7.27
N SER A 92 -16.49 -10.26 -6.54
CA SER A 92 -16.41 -11.65 -6.97
C SER A 92 -17.52 -12.02 -7.95
N ASP A 93 -17.98 -11.09 -8.78
CA ASP A 93 -18.65 -11.54 -9.99
C ASP A 93 -17.54 -12.07 -10.91
N ASN A 94 -17.77 -13.28 -11.38
CA ASN A 94 -16.89 -14.09 -12.21
C ASN A 94 -16.66 -13.50 -13.61
N ASN A 95 -16.98 -12.21 -13.83
CA ASN A 95 -16.94 -11.56 -15.13
C ASN A 95 -16.54 -10.06 -15.09
N ALA A 96 -16.42 -9.40 -13.92
CA ALA A 96 -15.88 -8.04 -13.87
C ALA A 96 -14.35 -8.07 -13.78
N SER A 97 -13.72 -7.35 -14.70
CA SER A 97 -12.32 -6.97 -14.56
C SER A 97 -12.21 -5.92 -13.46
N ILE A 98 -11.66 -6.30 -12.31
CA ILE A 98 -11.23 -5.33 -11.31
C ILE A 98 -9.93 -4.70 -11.83
N THR A 99 -9.71 -3.44 -11.59
CA THR A 99 -8.46 -2.78 -11.97
C THR A 99 -8.21 -1.69 -10.96
N VAL A 100 -7.07 -1.68 -10.29
CA VAL A 100 -6.62 -0.51 -9.51
C VAL A 100 -5.76 0.30 -10.44
N TRP A 101 -6.33 1.38 -10.97
CA TRP A 101 -5.68 2.16 -12.03
C TRP A 101 -4.56 3.02 -11.46
N ASP A 102 -4.81 3.64 -10.31
CA ASP A 102 -3.88 4.60 -9.74
C ASP A 102 -4.19 4.90 -8.28
N GLY A 103 -3.27 5.63 -7.66
CA GLY A 103 -3.52 6.31 -6.40
C GLY A 103 -2.77 7.63 -6.29
N ALA A 104 -3.16 8.43 -5.31
CA ALA A 104 -2.56 9.72 -5.03
C ALA A 104 -2.48 9.94 -3.52
N PHE A 105 -1.30 10.34 -3.06
CA PHE A 105 -1.09 10.79 -1.69
C PHE A 105 -1.56 12.23 -1.52
N SER A 106 -2.08 12.57 -0.35
CA SER A 106 -2.29 13.96 0.02
C SER A 106 -0.95 14.68 0.18
N ALA A 107 -0.93 15.99 -0.03
CA ALA A 107 0.28 16.80 0.05
C ALA A 107 0.94 16.77 1.45
N ASP A 108 0.13 16.58 2.49
CA ASP A 108 0.59 16.43 3.88
C ASP A 108 1.03 14.99 4.22
N GLY A 109 0.90 14.03 3.30
CA GLY A 109 1.28 12.63 3.50
C GLY A 109 0.35 11.83 4.43
N ARG A 110 -0.76 12.43 4.90
CA ARG A 110 -1.67 11.81 5.89
C ARG A 110 -2.68 10.84 5.28
N TRP A 111 -2.94 10.98 3.99
CA TRP A 111 -3.98 10.25 3.28
C TRP A 111 -3.46 9.68 1.96
N LEU A 112 -4.03 8.54 1.58
CA LEU A 112 -3.88 7.96 0.26
C LEU A 112 -5.26 7.70 -0.35
N ALA A 113 -5.50 8.22 -1.55
CA ALA A 113 -6.65 7.86 -2.36
C ALA A 113 -6.23 6.79 -3.38
N THR A 114 -7.03 5.74 -3.53
CA THR A 114 -6.85 4.71 -4.57
C THR A 114 -8.12 4.56 -5.39
N VAL A 115 -8.00 4.38 -6.70
CA VAL A 115 -9.15 4.23 -7.60
C VAL A 115 -9.20 2.82 -8.16
N SER A 116 -10.34 2.14 -7.98
CA SER A 116 -10.60 0.83 -8.58
C SER A 116 -11.86 0.83 -9.46
N SER A 117 -11.92 -0.05 -10.47
CA SER A 117 -13.07 -0.12 -11.40
C SER A 117 -13.90 -1.40 -11.31
N ALA A 118 -13.98 -2.04 -10.14
CA ALA A 118 -14.80 -3.23 -9.97
C ALA A 118 -16.29 -2.87 -10.13
N SER A 119 -16.88 -3.22 -11.28
CA SER A 119 -18.29 -2.95 -11.69
C SER A 119 -18.76 -1.47 -11.55
N GLY A 120 -17.82 -0.55 -11.39
CA GLY A 120 -17.99 0.89 -11.22
C GLY A 120 -16.72 1.53 -10.65
N ALA A 121 -16.47 2.81 -10.92
CA ALA A 121 -15.32 3.51 -10.34
C ALA A 121 -15.55 3.76 -8.84
N THR A 122 -14.77 3.11 -7.99
CA THR A 122 -14.75 3.32 -6.54
C THR A 122 -13.47 4.04 -6.15
N ILE A 123 -13.58 5.06 -5.30
CA ILE A 123 -12.45 5.72 -4.66
C ILE A 123 -12.42 5.27 -3.21
N THR A 124 -11.31 4.67 -2.78
CA THR A 124 -11.06 4.35 -1.38
C THR A 124 -10.04 5.31 -0.81
N ILE A 125 -10.33 5.86 0.37
CA ILE A 125 -9.43 6.75 1.12
C ILE A 125 -8.83 5.97 2.29
N TRP A 126 -7.51 6.02 2.39
CA TRP A 126 -6.72 5.34 3.39
C TRP A 126 -6.06 6.36 4.30
N PRO A 127 -6.31 6.32 5.62
CA PRO A 127 -5.47 7.03 6.57
C PRO A 127 -4.10 6.37 6.68
N LEU A 128 -3.03 7.17 6.71
CA LEU A 128 -1.65 6.71 6.84
C LEU A 128 -1.08 6.91 8.24
N GLU A 129 -1.74 7.73 9.06
CA GLU A 129 -1.39 7.92 10.47
C GLU A 129 -2.08 6.90 11.37
N VAL A 130 -1.33 6.29 12.28
CA VAL A 130 -1.84 5.29 13.24
C VAL A 130 -2.98 5.87 14.08
N ASP A 131 -2.85 7.10 14.56
CA ASP A 131 -3.88 7.74 15.39
C ASP A 131 -5.19 7.98 14.60
N GLU A 132 -5.09 8.26 13.31
CA GLU A 132 -6.25 8.40 12.43
C GLU A 132 -6.91 7.03 12.19
N ILE A 133 -6.12 5.99 11.93
CA ILE A 133 -6.61 4.61 11.78
C ILE A 133 -7.37 4.18 13.05
N ILE A 134 -6.79 4.42 14.22
CA ILE A 134 -7.42 4.12 15.51
C ILE A 134 -8.73 4.89 15.64
N ARG A 135 -8.72 6.20 15.37
CA ARG A 135 -9.92 7.04 15.50
C ARG A 135 -11.05 6.57 14.60
N GLN A 136 -10.77 6.24 13.33
CA GLN A 136 -11.78 5.73 12.41
C GLN A 136 -12.29 4.35 12.82
N GLY A 137 -11.40 3.46 13.26
CA GLY A 137 -11.79 2.17 13.82
C GLY A 137 -12.73 2.32 15.03
N CYS A 138 -12.41 3.25 15.93
CA CYS A 138 -13.23 3.57 17.08
C CYS A 138 -14.60 4.15 16.72
N GLN A 139 -14.66 5.02 15.71
CA GLN A 139 -15.93 5.55 15.20
C GLN A 139 -16.80 4.47 14.55
N ALA A 140 -16.18 3.52 13.83
CA ALA A 140 -16.91 2.46 13.13
C ALA A 140 -17.45 1.38 14.09
N VAL A 141 -16.65 0.96 15.07
CA VAL A 141 -17.01 -0.12 16.01
C VAL A 141 -17.74 0.42 17.24
N GLY A 142 -17.54 1.70 17.59
CA GLY A 142 -18.21 2.37 18.70
C GLY A 142 -17.76 1.95 20.09
N ARG A 143 -16.67 1.18 20.21
CA ARG A 143 -16.11 0.71 21.50
C ARG A 143 -14.64 0.33 21.39
N SER A 144 -13.96 0.32 22.54
CA SER A 144 -12.66 -0.34 22.69
C SER A 144 -12.79 -1.88 22.62
N PHE A 145 -11.66 -2.56 22.39
CA PHE A 145 -11.59 -4.01 22.61
C PHE A 145 -11.93 -4.35 24.05
N SER A 146 -12.71 -5.42 24.22
CA SER A 146 -12.87 -6.08 25.52
C SER A 146 -11.56 -6.73 25.93
N GLU A 147 -11.39 -7.00 27.22
CA GLU A 147 -10.19 -7.68 27.73
C GLU A 147 -10.02 -9.08 27.11
N ALA A 148 -11.12 -9.79 26.85
CA ALA A 148 -11.09 -11.09 26.18
C ALA A 148 -10.61 -11.00 24.72
N GLU A 149 -11.06 -9.98 23.97
CA GLU A 149 -10.57 -9.75 22.60
C GLU A 149 -9.11 -9.30 22.62
N TRP A 150 -8.73 -8.45 23.58
CA TRP A 150 -7.34 -8.02 23.75
C TRP A 150 -6.41 -9.21 23.97
N GLN A 151 -6.74 -10.09 24.91
CA GLN A 151 -5.97 -11.31 25.16
C GLN A 151 -5.92 -12.24 23.95
N ARG A 152 -6.96 -12.24 23.11
CA ARG A 152 -7.00 -13.05 21.88
C ARG A 152 -6.07 -12.51 20.79
N TYR A 153 -6.04 -11.19 20.59
CA TYR A 153 -5.30 -10.56 19.48
C TYR A 153 -3.91 -10.05 19.88
N PHE A 154 -3.69 -9.77 21.16
CA PHE A 154 -2.46 -9.23 21.75
C PHE A 154 -2.07 -9.99 23.03
N PRO A 155 -1.87 -11.31 22.97
CA PRO A 155 -1.70 -12.16 24.17
C PRO A 155 -0.49 -11.80 25.04
N ASN A 156 0.49 -11.09 24.49
CA ASN A 156 1.74 -10.73 25.18
C ASN A 156 1.78 -9.25 25.61
N GLU A 157 0.70 -8.50 25.43
CA GLU A 157 0.65 -7.07 25.73
C GLU A 157 -0.27 -6.78 26.92
N PRO A 158 0.11 -5.85 27.84
CA PRO A 158 -0.78 -5.42 28.90
C PRO A 158 -2.03 -4.76 28.33
N TYR A 159 -3.19 -5.02 28.94
CA TYR A 159 -4.45 -4.42 28.51
C TYR A 159 -4.37 -2.89 28.53
N ARG A 160 -4.80 -2.26 27.43
CA ARG A 160 -5.04 -0.82 27.35
C ARG A 160 -6.31 -0.55 26.55
N GLN A 161 -7.00 0.54 26.89
CA GLN A 161 -8.09 1.03 26.07
C GLN A 161 -7.55 1.50 24.71
N THR A 162 -8.24 1.13 23.64
CA THR A 162 -7.84 1.48 22.26
C THR A 162 -8.53 2.72 21.75
N CYS A 163 -9.72 3.02 22.26
CA CYS A 163 -10.49 4.19 21.88
C CYS A 163 -10.44 5.24 22.99
N PRO A 164 -10.16 6.51 22.65
CA PRO A 164 -10.20 7.62 23.60
C PRO A 164 -11.63 7.95 24.04
#